data_AF-A0A1Y4LMP8-F1
#
_entry.id   AF-A0A1Y4LMP8-F1
#
_cell.length_a   1.000
_cell.length_b   1.000
_cell.length_c   1.000
_cell.angle_alpha   90.00
_cell.angle_beta   90.00
_cell.angle_gamma   90.00
#
_symmetry.space_group_name_H-M   'P 1'
#
loop_
_entity.id
_entity.type
_entity.pdbx_description
1 polymer ?
#
loop_
_entity_poly.entity_id
_entity_poly.type
_entity_poly.pdbx_seq_one_letter_code
_entity_poly.pdbx_strand_id
1 'polypeptide(L)'
;MKFGTKILALLAAVILAVGGFSAGRYAENQENMQTRQQRCRMLIGFAVDKAESEDLSDPDTMEALISNVYAAYYYCDEPAAAEQLHDLWNTLIFEPETYTGGEEVLAEALQGVAHSVGTAP
;
A
#
# COMPACT_ATOMS: atom_id res chain seq x y z
N MET A 1 50.23 14.54 -24.09
CA MET A 1 49.00 15.04 -23.44
C MET A 1 47.68 14.49 -24.01
N LYS A 2 47.61 13.95 -25.25
CA LYS A 2 46.36 13.41 -25.85
C LYS A 2 45.80 12.13 -25.22
N PHE A 3 46.62 11.33 -24.54
CA PHE A 3 46.18 10.07 -23.92
C PHE A 3 45.38 10.27 -22.63
N GLY A 4 45.79 11.25 -21.80
CA GLY A 4 45.09 11.58 -20.56
C GLY A 4 43.68 12.09 -20.79
N THR A 5 43.47 12.91 -21.84
CA THR A 5 42.15 13.46 -22.18
C THR A 5 41.16 12.38 -22.64
N LYS A 6 41.64 11.36 -23.36
CA LYS A 6 40.80 10.22 -23.80
C LYS A 6 40.39 9.30 -22.64
N ILE A 7 41.32 9.04 -21.71
CA ILE A 7 41.04 8.26 -20.51
C ILE A 7 40.06 9.00 -19.59
N LEU A 8 40.22 10.32 -19.44
CA LEU A 8 39.32 11.15 -18.65
C LEU A 8 37.90 11.20 -19.25
N ALA A 9 37.80 11.30 -20.58
CA ALA A 9 36.51 11.27 -21.28
C ALA A 9 35.79 9.93 -21.15
N LEU A 10 36.53 8.80 -21.20
CA LEU A 10 35.96 7.46 -20.98
C LEU A 10 35.46 7.28 -19.54
N LEU A 11 36.22 7.75 -18.55
CA LEU A 11 35.79 7.70 -17.14
C LEU A 11 34.54 8.55 -16.89
N ALA A 12 34.46 9.75 -17.47
CA ALA A 12 33.28 10.60 -17.38
C ALA A 12 32.03 9.94 -18.00
N ALA A 13 32.18 9.27 -19.14
CA ALA A 13 31.08 8.55 -19.80
C ALA A 13 30.57 7.37 -18.96
N VAL A 14 31.47 6.62 -18.32
CA VAL A 14 31.10 5.50 -17.44
C VAL A 14 30.37 5.99 -16.19
N ILE A 15 30.83 7.07 -15.56
CA ILE A 15 30.17 7.65 -14.38
C ILE A 15 28.77 8.16 -14.72
N LEU A 16 28.59 8.82 -15.87
CA LEU A 16 27.29 9.28 -16.33
C LEU A 16 26.33 8.13 -16.65
N ALA A 17 26.82 7.05 -17.27
CA ALA A 17 26.02 5.88 -17.58
C ALA A 17 25.58 5.13 -16.31
N VAL A 18 26.49 4.92 -15.35
CA VAL A 18 26.18 4.24 -14.08
C VAL A 18 25.28 5.12 -13.20
N GLY A 19 25.58 6.41 -13.09
CA GLY A 19 24.81 7.36 -12.30
C GLY A 19 23.38 7.54 -12.84
N GLY A 20 23.22 7.63 -14.16
CA GLY A 20 21.90 7.71 -14.80
C GLY A 20 21.06 6.45 -14.58
N PHE A 21 21.67 5.26 -14.66
CA PHE A 21 20.97 3.99 -14.41
C PHE A 21 20.55 3.82 -12.93
N SER A 22 21.40 4.20 -11.98
CA SER A 22 21.05 4.13 -10.55
C SER A 22 19.98 5.15 -10.16
N ALA A 23 20.04 6.37 -10.70
CA ALA A 23 19.05 7.41 -10.42
C ALA A 23 17.68 7.05 -11.03
N GLY A 24 17.67 6.48 -12.25
CA GLY A 24 16.45 5.99 -12.88
C GLY A 24 15.76 4.90 -12.06
N ARG A 25 16.51 3.88 -11.61
CA ARG A 25 15.95 2.81 -10.78
C ARG A 25 15.49 3.28 -9.40
N TYR A 26 16.14 4.31 -8.83
CA TYR A 26 15.72 4.90 -7.57
C TYR A 26 14.40 5.67 -7.72
N ALA A 27 14.28 6.50 -8.76
CA ALA A 27 13.06 7.23 -9.07
C ALA A 27 11.88 6.29 -9.38
N GLU A 28 12.12 5.26 -10.20
CA GLU A 28 11.12 4.24 -10.54
C GLU A 28 10.64 3.47 -9.30
N ASN A 29 11.55 3.08 -8.40
CA ASN A 29 11.16 2.45 -7.13
C ASN A 29 10.32 3.38 -6.26
N GLN A 30 10.66 4.67 -6.21
CA GLN A 30 9.93 5.64 -5.40
C GLN A 30 8.52 5.89 -5.94
N GLU A 31 8.36 6.03 -7.26
CA GLU A 31 7.06 6.14 -7.91
C GLU A 31 6.20 4.88 -7.72
N ASN A 32 6.81 3.69 -7.82
CA ASN A 32 6.13 2.42 -7.57
C ASN A 32 5.64 2.32 -6.11
N MET A 33 6.46 2.69 -5.13
CA MET A 33 6.07 2.70 -3.71
C MET A 33 4.92 3.70 -3.46
N GLN A 34 5.01 4.92 -4.01
CA GLN A 34 3.94 5.90 -3.87
C GLN A 34 2.62 5.42 -4.51
N THR A 35 2.70 4.79 -5.68
CA THR A 35 1.54 4.23 -6.37
C THR A 35 0.91 3.08 -5.56
N ARG A 36 1.72 2.22 -4.94
CA ARG A 36 1.25 1.12 -4.08
C ARG A 36 0.59 1.64 -2.82
N GLN A 37 1.21 2.58 -2.11
CA GLN A 37 0.64 3.22 -0.91
C GLN A 37 -0.68 3.95 -1.22
N GLN A 38 -0.78 4.63 -2.36
CA GLN A 38 -2.04 5.24 -2.81
C GLN A 38 -3.14 4.19 -3.04
N ARG A 39 -2.81 3.05 -3.65
CA ARG A 39 -3.74 1.93 -3.81
C ARG A 39 -4.15 1.33 -2.48
N CYS A 40 -3.22 1.17 -1.53
CA CYS A 40 -3.55 0.72 -0.17
C CYS A 40 -4.63 1.62 0.44
N ARG A 41 -4.41 2.94 0.50
CA ARG A 41 -5.39 3.88 1.07
C ARG A 41 -6.74 3.86 0.35
N MET A 42 -6.73 3.81 -0.98
CA MET A 42 -7.97 3.76 -1.77
C MET A 42 -8.81 2.53 -1.41
N LEU A 43 -8.17 1.36 -1.31
CA LEU A 43 -8.85 0.10 -1.01
C LEU A 43 -9.34 0.04 0.44
N ILE A 44 -8.58 0.60 1.40
CA ILE A 44 -9.10 0.81 2.76
C ILE A 44 -10.33 1.71 2.73
N GLY A 45 -10.30 2.80 1.95
CA GLY A 45 -11.43 3.70 1.78
C GLY A 45 -12.68 3.00 1.24
N PHE A 46 -12.54 2.08 0.27
CA PHE A 46 -13.67 1.28 -0.19
C PHE A 46 -14.18 0.29 0.86
N ALA A 47 -13.31 -0.26 1.71
CA ALA A 47 -13.73 -1.09 2.83
C ALA A 47 -14.49 -0.27 3.90
N VAL A 48 -14.02 0.95 4.20
CA VAL A 48 -14.70 1.89 5.11
C VAL A 48 -16.08 2.25 4.57
N ASP A 49 -16.18 2.65 3.31
CA ASP A 49 -17.45 3.02 2.67
C ASP A 49 -18.49 1.90 2.78
N LYS A 50 -18.06 0.63 2.60
CA LYS A 50 -18.92 -0.54 2.80
C LYS A 50 -19.34 -0.73 4.24
N ALA A 51 -18.41 -0.64 5.19
CA ALA A 51 -18.72 -0.74 6.61
C ALA A 51 -19.71 0.35 7.06
N GLU A 52 -19.62 1.58 6.52
CA GLU A 52 -20.47 2.69 6.95
C GLU A 52 -21.85 2.73 6.27
N SER A 53 -21.95 2.24 5.03
CA SER A 53 -23.12 2.50 4.18
C SER A 53 -23.91 1.26 3.77
N GLU A 54 -23.38 0.07 3.98
CA GLU A 54 -24.01 -1.19 3.56
C GLU A 54 -24.29 -2.14 4.74
N ASP A 55 -25.18 -3.11 4.53
CA ASP A 55 -25.56 -4.11 5.52
C ASP A 55 -24.56 -5.29 5.47
N LEU A 56 -23.74 -5.44 6.51
CA LEU A 56 -22.74 -6.53 6.56
C LEU A 56 -23.35 -7.91 6.79
N SER A 57 -24.65 -8.02 7.07
CA SER A 57 -25.34 -9.31 7.06
C SER A 57 -25.62 -9.82 5.64
N ASP A 58 -25.52 -8.95 4.62
CA ASP A 58 -25.55 -9.35 3.23
C ASP A 58 -24.21 -10.03 2.83
N PRO A 59 -24.24 -11.29 2.35
CA PRO A 59 -23.04 -12.02 2.00
C PRO A 59 -22.21 -11.37 0.89
N ASP A 60 -22.84 -10.73 -0.10
CA ASP A 60 -22.13 -10.12 -1.23
C ASP A 60 -21.39 -8.85 -0.77
N THR A 61 -22.03 -8.05 0.10
CA THR A 61 -21.39 -6.90 0.78
C THR A 61 -20.20 -7.36 1.62
N MET A 62 -20.35 -8.41 2.44
CA MET A 62 -19.28 -8.94 3.27
C MET A 62 -18.10 -9.46 2.44
N GLU A 63 -18.37 -10.23 1.36
CA GLU A 63 -17.32 -10.73 0.46
C GLU A 63 -16.55 -9.57 -0.19
N ALA A 64 -17.26 -8.54 -0.64
CA ALA A 64 -16.63 -7.38 -1.26
C ALA A 64 -15.79 -6.57 -0.25
N LEU A 65 -16.24 -6.45 1.01
CA LEU A 65 -15.46 -5.83 2.08
C LEU A 65 -14.18 -6.64 2.35
N ILE A 66 -14.29 -7.96 2.52
CA ILE A 66 -13.14 -8.88 2.72
C ILE A 66 -12.12 -8.73 1.59
N SER A 67 -12.61 -8.68 0.34
CA SER A 67 -11.78 -8.52 -0.85
C SER A 67 -11.03 -7.18 -0.86
N ASN A 68 -11.70 -6.09 -0.49
CA ASN A 68 -11.07 -4.77 -0.37
C ASN A 68 -9.99 -4.75 0.72
N VAL A 69 -10.24 -5.36 1.89
CA VAL A 69 -9.26 -5.44 2.99
C VAL A 69 -8.03 -6.27 2.58
N TYR A 70 -8.24 -7.43 1.95
CA TYR A 70 -7.13 -8.24 1.41
C TYR A 70 -6.31 -7.50 0.36
N ALA A 71 -6.98 -6.83 -0.58
CA ALA A 71 -6.29 -6.07 -1.61
C ALA A 71 -5.51 -4.89 -0.99
N ALA A 72 -6.06 -4.22 0.02
CA ALA A 72 -5.36 -3.18 0.75
C ALA A 72 -4.09 -3.74 1.41
N TYR A 73 -4.18 -4.86 2.11
CA TYR A 73 -3.03 -5.58 2.69
C TYR A 73 -1.94 -5.83 1.63
N TYR A 74 -2.30 -6.37 0.46
CA TYR A 74 -1.35 -6.69 -0.61
C TYR A 74 -0.58 -5.47 -1.15
N TYR A 75 -1.22 -4.30 -1.18
CA TYR A 75 -0.62 -3.05 -1.66
C TYR A 75 0.01 -2.20 -0.56
N CYS A 76 -0.16 -2.55 0.72
CA CYS A 76 0.37 -1.74 1.81
C CYS A 76 1.84 -2.08 2.08
N ASP A 77 2.71 -1.12 1.80
CA ASP A 77 4.14 -1.26 2.04
C ASP A 77 4.54 -0.85 3.48
N GLU A 78 3.62 -0.23 4.25
CA GLU A 78 3.82 0.10 5.67
C GLU A 78 3.60 -1.15 6.54
N PRO A 79 4.63 -1.69 7.21
CA PRO A 79 4.54 -3.01 7.85
C PRO A 79 3.46 -3.09 8.94
N ALA A 80 3.36 -2.07 9.79
CA ALA A 80 2.39 -2.04 10.88
C ALA A 80 0.94 -1.93 10.36
N ALA A 81 0.73 -1.21 9.26
CA ALA A 81 -0.58 -1.13 8.63
C ALA A 81 -0.93 -2.45 7.94
N ALA A 82 0.03 -3.08 7.25
CA ALA A 82 -0.16 -4.37 6.59
C ALA A 82 -0.52 -5.47 7.59
N GLU A 83 0.13 -5.52 8.75
CA GLU A 83 -0.19 -6.45 9.84
C GLU A 83 -1.62 -6.27 10.35
N GLN A 84 -2.03 -5.03 10.63
CA GLN A 84 -3.40 -4.74 11.06
C GLN A 84 -4.45 -5.13 10.00
N LEU A 85 -4.18 -4.87 8.72
CA LEU A 85 -5.09 -5.27 7.64
C LEU A 85 -5.18 -6.79 7.52
N HIS A 86 -4.07 -7.50 7.71
CA HIS A 86 -4.05 -8.95 7.69
C HIS A 86 -4.85 -9.55 8.86
N ASP A 87 -4.75 -8.97 10.06
CA ASP A 87 -5.52 -9.41 11.23
C ASP A 87 -7.02 -9.12 11.06
N LEU A 88 -7.37 -7.94 10.54
CA LEU A 88 -8.75 -7.61 10.17
C LEU A 88 -9.30 -8.59 9.12
N TRP A 89 -8.52 -8.84 8.07
CA TRP A 89 -8.89 -9.80 7.01
C TRP A 89 -9.16 -11.20 7.57
N ASN A 90 -8.29 -11.70 8.45
CA ASN A 90 -8.49 -12.99 9.11
C ASN A 90 -9.76 -13.00 9.95
N THR A 91 -9.97 -11.96 10.76
CA THR A 91 -11.16 -11.85 11.61
C THR A 91 -12.43 -11.87 10.78
N LEU A 92 -12.46 -11.12 9.66
CA LEU A 92 -13.63 -11.08 8.77
C LEU A 92 -13.92 -12.44 8.09
N ILE A 93 -12.89 -13.27 7.84
CA ILE A 93 -13.08 -14.60 7.26
C ILE A 93 -13.54 -15.62 8.30
N PHE A 94 -12.89 -15.63 9.47
CA PHE A 94 -13.05 -16.71 10.44
C PHE A 94 -14.10 -16.41 11.51
N GLU A 95 -14.36 -15.13 11.79
CA GLU A 95 -15.24 -14.65 12.86
C GLU A 95 -16.10 -13.46 12.35
N PRO A 96 -16.81 -13.58 11.20
CA PRO A 96 -17.52 -12.46 10.57
C PRO A 96 -18.58 -11.82 11.48
N GLU A 97 -19.18 -12.59 12.37
CA GLU A 97 -20.13 -12.13 13.38
C GLU A 97 -19.55 -11.11 14.37
N THR A 98 -18.23 -10.97 14.43
CA THR A 98 -17.56 -9.94 15.25
C THR A 98 -17.95 -8.53 14.82
N TYR A 99 -18.24 -8.33 13.53
CA TYR A 99 -18.52 -7.02 12.95
C TYR A 99 -19.94 -6.87 12.40
N THR A 100 -20.70 -7.97 12.26
CA THR A 100 -22.13 -7.90 11.95
C THR A 100 -22.90 -7.27 13.13
N GLY A 101 -23.51 -6.11 12.93
CA GLY A 101 -24.11 -5.30 13.99
C GLY A 101 -23.10 -4.47 14.80
N GLY A 102 -21.83 -4.48 14.40
CA GLY A 102 -20.71 -3.72 14.97
C GLY A 102 -19.97 -2.90 13.90
N GLU A 103 -20.69 -2.48 12.87
CA GLU A 103 -20.14 -1.87 11.65
C GLU A 103 -19.32 -0.60 11.92
N GLU A 104 -19.76 0.21 12.87
CA GLU A 104 -19.06 1.42 13.31
C GLU A 104 -17.65 1.11 13.84
N VAL A 105 -17.51 0.02 14.61
CA VAL A 105 -16.21 -0.41 15.17
C VAL A 105 -15.26 -0.86 14.05
N LEU A 106 -15.79 -1.54 13.03
CA LEU A 106 -15.00 -1.94 11.86
C LEU A 106 -14.54 -0.71 11.05
N ALA A 107 -15.45 0.23 10.81
CA ALA A 107 -15.15 1.48 10.11
C ALA A 107 -14.05 2.27 10.85
N GLU A 108 -14.16 2.43 12.16
CA GLU A 108 -13.14 3.09 12.99
C GLU A 108 -11.78 2.38 12.91
N ALA A 109 -11.76 1.05 12.98
CA ALA A 109 -10.52 0.28 12.87
C ALA A 109 -9.85 0.48 11.50
N LEU A 110 -10.62 0.38 10.41
CA LEU A 110 -10.13 0.60 9.05
C LEU A 110 -9.63 2.04 8.83
N GLN A 111 -10.36 3.03 9.34
CA GLN A 111 -9.92 4.42 9.31
C GLN A 111 -8.62 4.61 10.09
N GLY A 112 -8.48 3.98 11.26
CA GLY A 112 -7.25 4.00 12.05
C GLY A 112 -6.05 3.49 11.24
N VAL A 113 -6.23 2.40 10.51
CA VAL A 113 -5.20 1.91 9.59
C VAL A 113 -4.92 2.91 8.47
N ALA A 114 -5.94 3.46 7.81
CA ALA A 114 -5.75 4.43 6.73
C ALA A 114 -4.92 5.66 7.16
N HIS A 115 -5.13 6.15 8.38
CA HIS A 115 -4.36 7.26 8.95
C HIS A 115 -2.89 6.90 9.23
N SER A 116 -2.61 5.64 9.56
CA SER A 116 -1.24 5.16 9.78
C SER A 116 -0.44 5.05 8.46
N VAL A 117 -1.12 4.81 7.34
CA VAL A 117 -0.51 4.73 6.01
C VAL A 117 -0.15 6.14 5.55
N GLY A 118 1.12 6.55 5.60
CA GLY A 118 1.59 7.87 5.13
C GLY A 118 2.15 8.82 6.17
N THR A 119 2.18 8.41 7.43
CA THR A 119 2.77 9.19 8.52
C THR A 119 4.15 8.70 8.92
N ALA A 120 4.70 7.69 8.24
CA ALA A 120 6.09 7.29 8.41
C ALA A 120 7.05 8.40 7.88
N PRO A 121 8.10 8.76 8.66
CA PRO A 121 9.00 9.87 8.36
C PRO A 121 9.83 9.68 7.09
#